data_AF-A0A7V2G094-F1
#
_entry.id   AF-A0A7V2G094-F1
#
_cell.length_a   1.000
_cell.length_b   1.000
_cell.length_c   1.000
_cell.angle_alpha   90.00
_cell.angle_beta   90.00
_cell.angle_gamma   90.00
#
_symmetry.space_group_name_H-M   'P 1'
#
loop_
_entity.id
_entity.type
_entity.pdbx_description
1 polymer ?
#
loop_
_entity_poly.entity_id
_entity_poly.type
_entity_poly.pdbx_seq_one_letter_code
_entity_poly.pdbx_strand_id
1 'polypeptide(L)'
;YGVERIYDLNVRGEYEGDATPRAYSNGTPLPSPLRPQDNYPWDGDTNDIIAAFNEGRTIIVHFDHGGVTGWGHPHFVNSDLSQLTNGDRLPVVFNMDCSSGAFDNTCFAESALRLSGGGAIAVFAWTRMSNSYYPSPVMKSVLGGLWPTAFPDYADGTPKHRLGDLLNYSKLGMANAAAGEDPSSTFYLNTINHVRLYHLIGDPTLDIWTGNPVRLPVDIFLIPFPDFLDIPYAVEGAVITALQEQVPAGTVGLPPTLVPIARGVVHEGTARLPYVNRPLEGVPLRFFATRPNAISTELRVMNP
;
A
#
# COMPACT_ATOMS: atom_id res chain seq x y z
N TYR A 1 10.76 -8.95 10.31
CA TYR A 1 10.93 -7.72 9.52
C TYR A 1 11.78 -6.75 10.31
N GLY A 2 12.77 -6.13 9.69
CA GLY A 2 13.50 -5.02 10.30
C GLY A 2 12.63 -3.77 10.27
N VAL A 3 12.56 -3.02 11.37
CA VAL A 3 11.94 -1.70 11.42
C VAL A 3 13.06 -0.71 11.68
N GLU A 4 13.36 0.11 10.68
CA GLU A 4 14.20 1.29 10.86
C GLU A 4 13.34 2.44 11.40
N ARG A 5 13.94 3.26 12.26
CA ARG A 5 13.29 4.42 12.86
C ARG A 5 14.18 5.62 12.60
N ILE A 6 13.62 6.64 11.96
CA ILE A 6 14.27 7.91 11.70
C ILE A 6 13.45 8.96 12.46
N TYR A 7 13.97 9.41 13.60
CA TYR A 7 13.38 10.46 14.41
C TYR A 7 14.42 11.55 14.63
N ASP A 8 13.99 12.80 14.58
CA ASP A 8 14.78 13.95 14.98
C ASP A 8 14.32 14.49 16.34
N LEU A 9 15.14 15.36 16.89
CA LEU A 9 14.85 16.10 18.11
C LEU A 9 14.33 17.49 17.76
N ASN A 10 13.05 17.73 18.03
CA ASN A 10 12.46 19.06 17.93
C ASN A 10 12.01 19.55 19.31
N VAL A 11 12.61 20.65 19.77
CA VAL A 11 12.32 21.25 21.08
C VAL A 11 11.80 22.66 20.87
N ARG A 12 10.78 23.05 21.63
CA ARG A 12 10.31 24.44 21.65
C ARG A 12 11.45 25.33 22.12
N GLY A 13 11.69 26.46 21.45
CA GLY A 13 12.81 27.35 21.75
C GLY A 13 12.84 27.93 23.17
N GLU A 14 11.71 27.90 23.90
CA GLU A 14 11.60 28.31 25.30
C GLU A 14 12.00 27.21 26.31
N TYR A 15 12.26 25.99 25.84
CA TYR A 15 12.62 24.86 26.69
C TYR A 15 14.12 24.82 26.93
N GLU A 16 14.53 25.12 28.16
CA GLU A 16 15.94 25.11 28.60
C GLU A 16 16.36 23.82 29.31
N GLY A 17 15.45 22.84 29.39
CA GLY A 17 15.71 21.57 30.08
C GLY A 17 16.50 20.56 29.25
N ASP A 18 16.69 19.36 29.82
CA ASP A 18 17.23 18.21 29.11
C ASP A 18 16.25 17.76 28.02
N ALA A 19 16.59 18.08 26.77
CA ALA A 19 15.75 17.82 25.61
C ALA A 19 15.64 16.34 25.23
N THR A 20 16.47 15.47 25.82
CA THR A 20 16.55 14.08 25.38
C THR A 20 15.24 13.33 25.70
N PRO A 21 14.57 12.72 24.70
CA PRO A 21 13.30 12.02 24.91
C PRO A 21 13.48 10.75 25.76
N ARG A 22 12.58 10.54 26.73
CA ARG A 22 12.61 9.38 27.64
C ARG A 22 11.25 8.68 27.79
N ALA A 23 10.18 9.39 27.53
CA ALA A 23 8.82 8.88 27.64
C ALA A 23 7.91 9.54 26.59
N TYR A 24 6.81 8.86 26.28
CA TYR A 24 5.67 9.44 25.57
C TYR A 24 5.01 10.53 26.43
N SER A 25 4.14 11.35 25.82
CA SER A 25 3.45 12.45 26.50
C SER A 25 2.60 12.03 27.71
N ASN A 26 2.17 10.75 27.75
CA ASN A 26 1.43 10.18 28.88
C ASN A 26 2.34 9.61 29.98
N GLY A 27 3.65 9.83 29.92
CA GLY A 27 4.65 9.34 30.88
C GLY A 27 5.08 7.89 30.67
N THR A 28 4.54 7.18 29.68
CA THR A 28 4.98 5.80 29.36
C THR A 28 6.41 5.83 28.85
N PRO A 29 7.35 5.05 29.41
CA PRO A 29 8.74 5.02 28.92
C PRO A 29 8.82 4.64 27.44
N LEU A 30 9.76 5.24 26.71
CA LEU A 30 10.05 4.82 25.35
C LEU A 30 10.50 3.36 25.31
N PRO A 31 10.26 2.61 24.21
CA PRO A 31 10.80 1.27 24.04
C PRO A 31 12.33 1.32 23.96
N SER A 32 13.03 0.26 24.40
CA SER A 32 14.49 0.25 24.49
C SER A 32 15.21 0.74 23.23
N PRO A 33 14.82 0.38 21.98
CA PRO A 33 15.55 0.84 20.80
C PRO A 33 15.50 2.36 20.55
N LEU A 34 14.68 3.11 21.29
CA LEU A 34 14.55 4.56 21.20
C LEU A 34 15.12 5.30 22.42
N ARG A 35 15.65 4.56 23.39
CA ARG A 35 16.12 5.16 24.62
C ARG A 35 17.49 5.78 24.44
N PRO A 36 17.78 6.86 25.18
CA PRO A 36 19.12 7.45 25.21
C PRO A 36 20.18 6.49 25.75
N GLN A 37 19.81 5.64 26.73
CA GLN A 37 20.71 4.65 27.31
C GLN A 37 21.11 3.56 26.30
N ASP A 38 20.30 3.39 25.25
CA ASP A 38 20.52 2.45 24.16
C ASP A 38 21.13 3.15 22.92
N ASN A 39 21.67 4.36 23.09
CA ASN A 39 22.35 5.20 22.08
C ASN A 39 21.51 5.49 20.82
N TYR A 40 20.19 5.61 20.95
CA TYR A 40 19.40 6.12 19.83
C TYR A 40 19.72 7.61 19.61
N PRO A 41 20.09 8.03 18.38
CA PRO A 41 20.78 9.30 18.18
C PRO A 41 19.85 10.52 18.11
N TRP A 42 18.57 10.35 17.74
CA TRP A 42 17.59 11.45 17.61
C TRP A 42 18.05 12.57 16.65
N ASP A 43 18.82 12.23 15.63
CA ASP A 43 19.42 13.14 14.64
C ASP A 43 18.93 12.88 13.22
N GLY A 44 17.82 12.14 13.08
CA GLY A 44 17.29 11.76 11.78
C GLY A 44 17.10 12.97 10.86
N ASP A 45 17.59 12.88 9.63
CA ASP A 45 17.56 14.02 8.71
C ASP A 45 17.03 13.66 7.30
N THR A 46 17.05 14.65 6.40
CA THR A 46 16.68 14.47 4.99
C THR A 46 17.52 13.39 4.30
N ASN A 47 18.82 13.26 4.63
CA ASN A 47 19.71 12.29 4.01
C ASN A 47 19.39 10.87 4.48
N ASP A 48 19.07 10.67 5.76
CA ASP A 48 18.62 9.38 6.27
C ASP A 48 17.35 8.91 5.54
N ILE A 49 16.40 9.82 5.31
CA ILE A 49 15.19 9.52 4.54
C ILE A 49 15.53 9.15 3.10
N ILE A 50 16.39 9.93 2.42
CA ILE A 50 16.85 9.63 1.05
C ILE A 50 17.53 8.25 1.00
N ALA A 51 18.39 7.95 1.97
CA ALA A 51 19.07 6.67 2.08
C ALA A 51 18.07 5.52 2.25
N ALA A 52 17.07 5.67 3.13
CA ALA A 52 16.04 4.66 3.33
C ALA A 52 15.21 4.39 2.06
N PHE A 53 14.79 5.44 1.34
CA PHE A 53 14.14 5.26 0.04
C PHE A 53 15.06 4.51 -0.95
N ASN A 54 16.32 4.94 -1.09
CA ASN A 54 17.27 4.41 -2.06
C ASN A 54 17.70 2.96 -1.78
N GLU A 55 17.80 2.57 -0.52
CA GLU A 55 18.05 1.17 -0.13
C GLU A 55 16.85 0.27 -0.52
N GLY A 56 15.65 0.85 -0.51
CA GLY A 56 14.40 0.21 -0.90
C GLY A 56 13.64 -0.30 0.30
N ARG A 57 12.41 0.20 0.48
CA ARG A 57 11.48 -0.22 1.52
C ARG A 57 10.15 -0.63 0.92
N THR A 58 9.48 -1.58 1.56
CA THR A 58 8.13 -1.97 1.14
C THR A 58 7.10 -0.96 1.63
N ILE A 59 7.28 -0.48 2.86
CA ILE A 59 6.39 0.47 3.52
C ILE A 59 7.25 1.56 4.16
N ILE A 60 6.85 2.82 3.94
CA ILE A 60 7.36 3.98 4.68
C ILE A 60 6.16 4.62 5.38
N VAL A 61 6.32 4.96 6.65
CA VAL A 61 5.28 5.63 7.43
C VAL A 61 5.88 6.90 8.00
N HIS A 62 5.22 8.02 7.76
CA HIS A 62 5.61 9.30 8.35
C HIS A 62 4.45 9.86 9.16
N PHE A 63 4.77 10.40 10.34
CA PHE A 63 3.84 10.97 11.31
C PHE A 63 4.45 12.23 11.91
N ASP A 64 4.10 13.39 11.36
CA ASP A 64 4.37 14.67 12.01
C ASP A 64 3.48 15.79 11.41
N HIS A 65 3.91 17.03 11.54
CA HIS A 65 3.46 18.12 10.73
C HIS A 65 3.91 17.93 9.28
N GLY A 66 3.11 18.49 8.39
CA GLY A 66 3.44 18.58 6.99
C GLY A 66 2.57 19.62 6.32
N GLY A 67 2.83 19.81 5.04
CA GLY A 67 2.05 20.67 4.19
C GLY A 67 1.92 20.08 2.80
N VAL A 68 1.44 20.92 1.89
CA VAL A 68 1.26 20.54 0.48
C VAL A 68 2.54 19.97 -0.11
N THR A 69 3.72 20.47 0.28
CA THR A 69 5.00 20.14 -0.35
C THR A 69 5.83 19.07 0.36
N GLY A 70 5.39 18.56 1.53
CA GLY A 70 6.13 17.51 2.24
C GLY A 70 6.07 17.59 3.76
N TRP A 71 7.08 17.01 4.39
CA TRP A 71 7.19 16.72 5.81
C TRP A 71 7.92 17.84 6.56
N GLY A 72 7.47 18.11 7.79
CA GLY A 72 8.11 19.06 8.70
C GLY A 72 9.34 18.46 9.38
N HIS A 73 9.12 17.40 10.18
CA HIS A 73 10.17 16.77 10.98
C HIS A 73 10.11 15.22 10.95
N PRO A 74 11.21 14.54 10.57
CA PRO A 74 12.37 15.12 9.88
C PRO A 74 11.98 15.74 8.54
N HIS A 75 12.66 16.82 8.14
CA HIS A 75 12.31 17.57 6.94
C HIS A 75 12.52 16.75 5.67
N PHE A 76 11.51 16.67 4.80
CA PHE A 76 11.60 16.02 3.50
C PHE A 76 10.51 16.54 2.56
N VAL A 77 10.89 17.20 1.48
CA VAL A 77 9.95 17.92 0.61
C VAL A 77 10.16 17.60 -0.87
N ASN A 78 9.28 18.14 -1.72
CA ASN A 78 9.28 17.89 -3.16
C ASN A 78 10.65 18.09 -3.84
N SER A 79 11.47 19.06 -3.41
CA SER A 79 12.81 19.26 -3.98
C SER A 79 13.76 18.09 -3.69
N ASP A 80 13.60 17.43 -2.54
CA ASP A 80 14.45 16.32 -2.11
C ASP A 80 14.14 15.03 -2.88
N LEU A 81 12.91 14.90 -3.41
CA LEU A 81 12.52 13.77 -4.27
C LEU A 81 13.45 13.60 -5.47
N SER A 82 14.04 14.70 -5.97
CA SER A 82 15.00 14.65 -7.08
C SER A 82 16.30 13.89 -6.77
N GLN A 83 16.57 13.63 -5.48
CA GLN A 83 17.73 12.86 -5.02
C GLN A 83 17.44 11.36 -4.90
N LEU A 84 16.18 10.94 -5.12
CA LEU A 84 15.81 9.53 -5.05
C LEU A 84 16.30 8.79 -6.30
N THR A 85 16.92 7.64 -6.07
CA THR A 85 17.51 6.74 -7.06
C THR A 85 17.07 5.29 -6.83
N ASN A 86 15.94 5.11 -6.14
CA ASN A 86 15.43 3.80 -5.74
C ASN A 86 14.92 2.92 -6.90
N GLY A 87 14.80 3.44 -8.12
CA GLY A 87 14.43 2.66 -9.30
C GLY A 87 13.10 1.92 -9.10
N ASP A 88 13.10 0.62 -9.34
CA ASP A 88 11.93 -0.25 -9.16
C ASP A 88 11.64 -0.63 -7.69
N ARG A 89 12.44 -0.14 -6.72
CA ARG A 89 12.25 -0.39 -5.28
C ARG A 89 11.31 0.64 -4.68
N LEU A 90 10.08 0.64 -5.17
CA LEU A 90 9.07 1.66 -4.86
C LEU A 90 8.24 1.28 -3.61
N PRO A 91 8.31 2.04 -2.50
CA PRO A 91 7.49 1.82 -1.31
C PRO A 91 6.04 2.23 -1.50
N VAL A 92 5.16 1.66 -0.67
CA VAL A 92 3.89 2.28 -0.30
C VAL A 92 4.15 3.25 0.86
N VAL A 93 3.80 4.52 0.68
CA VAL A 93 4.01 5.56 1.69
C VAL A 93 2.70 5.85 2.40
N PHE A 94 2.67 5.64 3.72
CA PHE A 94 1.60 6.11 4.60
C PHE A 94 2.00 7.46 5.17
N ASN A 95 1.60 8.52 4.47
CA ASN A 95 1.88 9.90 4.84
C ASN A 95 0.73 10.41 5.72
N MET A 96 0.97 10.49 7.03
CA MET A 96 -0.03 10.90 8.01
C MET A 96 -0.05 12.41 8.27
N ASP A 97 0.54 13.18 7.37
CA ASP A 97 0.75 14.61 7.56
C ASP A 97 -0.33 15.46 6.90
N CYS A 98 -0.46 16.69 7.37
CA CYS A 98 -1.46 17.62 6.88
C CYS A 98 -1.24 17.98 5.40
N SER A 99 -2.31 17.94 4.60
CA SER A 99 -2.37 18.47 3.22
C SER A 99 -1.36 17.87 2.22
N SER A 100 -0.63 16.81 2.57
CA SER A 100 0.38 16.18 1.71
C SER A 100 -0.20 15.52 0.46
N GLY A 101 -1.52 15.30 0.43
CA GLY A 101 -2.30 14.79 -0.69
C GLY A 101 -3.25 15.83 -1.30
N ALA A 102 -3.01 17.14 -1.12
CA ALA A 102 -3.81 18.21 -1.70
C ALA A 102 -3.68 18.27 -3.23
N PHE A 103 -4.28 17.30 -3.94
CA PHE A 103 -4.16 17.07 -5.39
C PHE A 103 -4.81 18.13 -6.28
N ASP A 104 -5.37 19.18 -5.69
CA ASP A 104 -5.70 20.43 -6.37
C ASP A 104 -4.48 21.38 -6.50
N ASN A 105 -3.31 20.96 -5.99
CA ASN A 105 -2.01 21.60 -6.10
C ASN A 105 -0.95 20.55 -6.49
N THR A 106 0.28 20.97 -6.82
CA THR A 106 1.42 20.03 -6.92
C THR A 106 1.84 19.56 -5.53
N CYS A 107 1.13 18.54 -5.02
CA CYS A 107 1.34 18.02 -3.68
C CYS A 107 2.47 16.98 -3.61
N PHE A 108 2.92 16.68 -2.40
CA PHE A 108 3.93 15.67 -2.12
C PHE A 108 3.53 14.29 -2.64
N ALA A 109 2.29 13.85 -2.38
CA ALA A 109 1.82 12.55 -2.80
C ALA A 109 1.88 12.35 -4.33
N GLU A 110 1.44 13.36 -5.10
CA GLU A 110 1.54 13.31 -6.57
C GLU A 110 2.99 13.40 -7.06
N SER A 111 3.82 14.21 -6.41
CA SER A 111 5.23 14.39 -6.80
C SER A 111 6.02 13.10 -6.58
N ALA A 112 5.80 12.41 -5.46
CA ALA A 112 6.43 11.13 -5.15
C ALA A 112 5.94 10.00 -6.07
N LEU A 113 4.64 9.98 -6.42
CA LEU A 113 4.07 8.98 -7.32
C LEU A 113 4.51 9.17 -8.79
N ARG A 114 4.68 10.42 -9.24
CA ARG A 114 5.02 10.75 -10.64
C ARG A 114 6.51 10.81 -10.92
N LEU A 115 7.36 10.64 -9.89
CA LEU A 115 8.81 10.70 -10.06
C LEU A 115 9.27 9.58 -10.99
N SER A 116 9.98 9.94 -12.07
CA SER A 116 10.52 8.95 -13.00
C SER A 116 11.79 8.32 -12.44
N GLY A 117 11.90 6.99 -12.50
CA GLY A 117 13.09 6.26 -12.04
C GLY A 117 13.25 6.14 -10.51
N GLY A 118 12.19 6.42 -9.74
CA GLY A 118 12.19 6.29 -8.28
C GLY A 118 10.86 6.75 -7.67
N GLY A 119 10.90 7.15 -6.40
CA GLY A 119 9.73 7.69 -5.70
C GLY A 119 8.93 6.59 -4.99
N ALA A 120 7.60 6.63 -5.12
CA ALA A 120 6.67 5.71 -4.45
C ALA A 120 5.70 5.07 -5.45
N ILE A 121 5.27 3.83 -5.17
CA ILE A 121 4.26 3.14 -6.00
C ILE A 121 2.83 3.54 -5.63
N ALA A 122 2.65 4.02 -4.39
CA ALA A 122 1.39 4.50 -3.86
C ALA A 122 1.64 5.39 -2.64
N VAL A 123 0.80 6.40 -2.45
CA VAL A 123 0.85 7.29 -1.28
C VAL A 123 -0.54 7.43 -0.68
N PHE A 124 -0.69 7.04 0.58
CA PHE A 124 -1.85 7.41 1.38
C PHE A 124 -1.59 8.76 2.03
N ALA A 125 -2.50 9.72 1.85
CA ALA A 125 -2.27 11.09 2.28
C ALA A 125 -3.57 11.84 2.59
N TRP A 126 -3.45 12.91 3.38
CA TRP A 126 -4.55 13.82 3.70
C TRP A 126 -4.64 14.94 2.66
N THR A 127 -5.83 15.19 2.12
CA THR A 127 -6.02 16.26 1.12
C THR A 127 -6.01 17.66 1.73
N ARG A 128 -6.22 17.78 3.04
CA ARG A 128 -6.28 19.05 3.80
C ARG A 128 -5.66 18.87 5.17
N MET A 129 -5.73 19.92 5.99
CA MET A 129 -5.31 19.91 7.38
C MET A 129 -5.99 18.75 8.13
N SER A 130 -5.15 17.97 8.82
CA SER A 130 -5.54 16.90 9.74
C SER A 130 -5.04 17.26 11.14
N ASN A 131 -5.26 16.40 12.12
CA ASN A 131 -4.69 16.54 13.47
C ASN A 131 -4.27 15.17 14.01
N SER A 132 -3.63 15.12 15.18
CA SER A 132 -3.04 13.89 15.71
C SER A 132 -4.04 12.82 16.17
N TYR A 133 -5.34 13.14 16.30
CA TYR A 133 -6.34 12.19 16.82
C TYR A 133 -6.77 11.14 15.79
N TYR A 134 -6.86 11.52 14.51
CA TYR A 134 -7.42 10.66 13.46
C TYR A 134 -6.42 9.73 12.75
N PRO A 135 -5.14 10.10 12.58
CA PRO A 135 -4.11 9.20 12.05
C PRO A 135 -3.89 7.94 12.89
N SER A 136 -4.05 8.01 14.22
CA SER A 136 -3.84 6.86 15.11
C SER A 136 -4.79 5.67 14.83
N PRO A 137 -6.13 5.83 14.83
CA PRO A 137 -7.04 4.74 14.47
C PRO A 137 -6.86 4.26 13.02
N VAL A 138 -6.56 5.17 12.08
CA VAL A 138 -6.26 4.78 10.69
C VAL A 138 -5.07 3.83 10.64
N MET A 139 -3.95 4.20 11.25
CA MET A 139 -2.74 3.39 11.17
C MET A 139 -2.89 2.08 11.93
N LYS A 140 -3.57 2.06 13.07
CA LYS A 140 -3.92 0.81 13.77
C LYS A 140 -4.72 -0.13 12.87
N SER A 141 -5.69 0.39 12.12
CA SER A 141 -6.45 -0.40 11.15
C SER A 141 -5.64 -0.79 9.92
N VAL A 142 -4.69 0.03 9.46
CA VAL A 142 -3.73 -0.37 8.42
C VAL A 142 -2.89 -1.56 8.92
N LEU A 143 -2.31 -1.47 10.11
CA LEU A 143 -1.50 -2.52 10.70
C LEU A 143 -2.33 -3.80 10.94
N GLY A 144 -3.55 -3.69 11.46
CA GLY A 144 -4.47 -4.81 11.65
C GLY A 144 -4.98 -5.41 10.34
N GLY A 145 -5.17 -4.59 9.31
CA GLY A 145 -5.53 -5.05 7.96
C GLY A 145 -4.39 -5.81 7.29
N LEU A 146 -3.14 -5.35 7.43
CA LEU A 146 -1.97 -6.00 6.83
C LEU A 146 -1.50 -7.23 7.60
N TRP A 147 -1.55 -7.18 8.93
CA TRP A 147 -1.09 -8.24 9.82
C TRP A 147 -2.12 -8.54 10.92
N PRO A 148 -3.25 -9.19 10.59
CA PRO A 148 -4.34 -9.46 11.55
C PRO A 148 -3.91 -10.17 12.83
N THR A 149 -2.96 -11.09 12.73
CA THR A 149 -2.47 -11.87 13.88
C THR A 149 -1.59 -11.06 14.82
N ALA A 150 -0.91 -10.02 14.33
CA ALA A 150 -0.06 -9.16 15.14
C ALA A 150 -0.85 -8.05 15.86
N PHE A 151 -2.05 -7.71 15.36
CA PHE A 151 -2.91 -6.66 15.89
C PHE A 151 -4.37 -7.13 16.02
N PRO A 152 -4.64 -8.17 16.82
CA PRO A 152 -5.96 -8.82 16.90
C PRO A 152 -7.06 -7.86 17.37
N ASP A 153 -6.74 -6.89 18.22
CA ASP A 153 -7.71 -5.90 18.75
C ASP A 153 -8.25 -4.94 17.67
N TYR A 154 -7.57 -4.86 16.52
CA TYR A 154 -7.88 -3.93 15.43
C TYR A 154 -8.11 -4.64 14.10
N ALA A 155 -8.18 -5.97 14.10
CA ALA A 155 -8.29 -6.79 12.90
C ALA A 155 -9.61 -7.57 12.87
N ASP A 156 -10.15 -7.80 11.67
CA ASP A 156 -11.31 -8.68 11.44
C ASP A 156 -10.89 -10.12 11.08
N GLY A 157 -9.61 -10.46 11.29
CA GLY A 157 -9.02 -11.76 10.96
C GLY A 157 -8.69 -11.96 9.47
N THR A 158 -9.10 -11.06 8.58
CA THR A 158 -8.87 -11.21 7.13
C THR A 158 -7.84 -10.18 6.62
N PRO A 159 -6.68 -10.61 6.09
CA PRO A 159 -5.69 -9.69 5.53
C PRO A 159 -6.24 -8.85 4.37
N LYS A 160 -5.85 -7.58 4.30
CA LYS A 160 -6.26 -6.60 3.27
C LYS A 160 -5.04 -6.18 2.45
N HIS A 161 -4.71 -6.94 1.42
CA HIS A 161 -3.54 -6.68 0.57
C HIS A 161 -3.78 -5.61 -0.49
N ARG A 162 -4.99 -5.57 -1.07
CA ARG A 162 -5.34 -4.58 -2.06
C ARG A 162 -5.42 -3.20 -1.42
N LEU A 163 -4.72 -2.22 -1.97
CA LEU A 163 -4.62 -0.88 -1.37
C LEU A 163 -5.97 -0.17 -1.23
N GLY A 164 -6.89 -0.35 -2.18
CA GLY A 164 -8.25 0.18 -2.07
C GLY A 164 -9.07 -0.45 -0.93
N ASP A 165 -8.94 -1.76 -0.73
CA ASP A 165 -9.59 -2.46 0.38
C ASP A 165 -8.97 -2.01 1.71
N LEU A 166 -7.65 -1.83 1.77
CA LEU A 166 -6.93 -1.30 2.92
C LEU A 166 -7.32 0.15 3.24
N LEU A 167 -7.50 1.00 2.23
CA LEU A 167 -8.00 2.36 2.40
C LEU A 167 -9.38 2.35 3.05
N ASN A 168 -10.31 1.59 2.48
CA ASN A 168 -11.66 1.48 3.03
C ASN A 168 -11.65 0.94 4.46
N TYR A 169 -10.87 -0.11 4.72
CA TYR A 169 -10.72 -0.68 6.04
C TYR A 169 -10.17 0.33 7.07
N SER A 170 -9.16 1.11 6.69
CA SER A 170 -8.58 2.15 7.54
C SER A 170 -9.55 3.30 7.84
N LYS A 171 -10.38 3.68 6.87
CA LYS A 171 -11.44 4.69 7.03
C LYS A 171 -12.56 4.21 7.94
N LEU A 172 -12.94 2.93 7.83
CA LEU A 172 -13.89 2.31 8.74
C LEU A 172 -13.33 2.28 10.17
N GLY A 173 -12.04 1.99 10.34
CA GLY A 173 -11.37 2.10 11.64
C GLY A 173 -11.49 3.50 12.26
N MET A 174 -11.25 4.53 11.45
CA MET A 174 -11.43 5.93 11.88
C MET A 174 -12.89 6.23 12.26
N ALA A 175 -13.86 5.81 11.45
CA ALA A 175 -15.28 6.01 11.73
C ALA A 175 -15.72 5.26 13.01
N ASN A 176 -15.22 4.04 13.21
CA ASN A 176 -15.50 3.23 14.41
C ASN A 176 -14.95 3.87 15.68
N ALA A 177 -13.86 4.65 15.61
CA ALA A 177 -13.35 5.38 16.75
C ALA A 177 -14.31 6.47 17.26
N ALA A 178 -15.30 6.88 16.45
CA ALA A 178 -16.37 7.77 16.84
C ALA A 178 -17.72 7.06 17.05
N ALA A 179 -17.73 5.72 17.10
CA ALA A 179 -18.95 4.97 17.35
C ALA A 179 -19.49 5.24 18.76
N GLY A 180 -20.76 5.61 18.86
CA GLY A 180 -21.41 5.95 20.12
C GLY A 180 -21.25 7.41 20.56
N GLU A 181 -20.47 8.20 19.82
CA GLU A 181 -20.38 9.65 20.03
C GLU A 181 -21.69 10.35 19.62
N ASP A 182 -22.00 11.47 20.26
CA ASP A 182 -23.14 12.31 19.86
C ASP A 182 -22.93 12.78 18.40
N PRO A 183 -23.88 12.54 17.48
CA PRO A 183 -23.78 12.96 16.08
C PRO A 183 -23.61 14.48 15.88
N SER A 184 -23.98 15.28 16.88
CA SER A 184 -23.79 16.73 16.89
C SER A 184 -22.44 17.17 17.49
N SER A 185 -21.69 16.25 18.11
CA SER A 185 -20.39 16.55 18.70
C SER A 185 -19.37 16.97 17.64
N THR A 186 -18.48 17.89 18.03
CA THR A 186 -17.36 18.31 17.18
C THR A 186 -16.48 17.13 16.78
N PHE A 187 -16.27 16.17 17.69
CA PHE A 187 -15.44 15.00 17.41
C PHE A 187 -16.07 14.10 16.34
N TYR A 188 -17.36 13.79 16.43
CA TYR A 188 -18.07 13.01 15.41
C TYR A 188 -18.03 13.70 14.04
N LEU A 189 -18.41 14.98 13.98
CA LEU A 189 -18.43 15.74 12.73
C LEU A 189 -17.05 15.84 12.08
N ASN A 190 -16.01 16.07 12.90
CA ASN A 190 -14.64 16.08 12.42
C ASN A 190 -14.20 14.69 11.93
N THR A 191 -14.59 13.60 12.60
CA THR A 191 -14.29 12.23 12.14
C THR A 191 -14.85 12.00 10.74
N ILE A 192 -16.11 12.35 10.51
CA ILE A 192 -16.75 12.23 9.18
C ILE A 192 -16.01 13.05 8.13
N ASN A 193 -15.57 14.27 8.47
CA ASN A 193 -14.76 15.09 7.57
C ASN A 193 -13.42 14.42 7.28
N HIS A 194 -12.70 13.91 8.28
CA HIS A 194 -11.40 13.27 8.11
C HIS A 194 -11.48 11.98 7.26
N VAL A 195 -12.53 11.18 7.41
CA VAL A 195 -12.79 10.02 6.53
C VAL A 195 -12.86 10.45 5.05
N ARG A 196 -13.39 11.64 4.77
CA ARG A 196 -13.45 12.19 3.40
C ARG A 196 -12.11 12.77 2.94
N LEU A 197 -11.23 13.20 3.84
CA LEU A 197 -9.97 13.85 3.48
C LEU A 197 -8.84 12.87 3.21
N TYR A 198 -8.85 11.68 3.83
CA TYR A 198 -7.79 10.69 3.64
C TYR A 198 -7.97 9.94 2.31
N HIS A 199 -6.94 9.90 1.48
CA HIS A 199 -7.01 9.28 0.14
C HIS A 199 -5.80 8.40 -0.14
N LEU A 200 -6.00 7.45 -1.04
CA LEU A 200 -4.94 6.77 -1.75
C LEU A 200 -4.69 7.49 -3.07
N ILE A 201 -3.46 7.93 -3.30
CA ILE A 201 -2.97 8.46 -4.57
C ILE A 201 -2.10 7.36 -5.20
N GLY A 202 -2.61 6.72 -6.25
CA GLY A 202 -2.01 5.54 -6.87
C GLY A 202 -3.07 4.56 -7.38
N ASP A 203 -2.65 3.34 -7.72
CA ASP A 203 -3.56 2.27 -8.17
C ASP A 203 -4.24 1.59 -6.97
N PRO A 204 -5.57 1.72 -6.79
CA PRO A 204 -6.29 1.07 -5.70
C PRO A 204 -6.36 -0.46 -5.85
N THR A 205 -6.05 -1.01 -7.02
CA THR A 205 -6.07 -2.44 -7.28
C THR A 205 -4.75 -3.14 -6.96
N LEU A 206 -3.68 -2.38 -6.71
CA LEU A 206 -2.37 -2.90 -6.34
C LEU A 206 -2.46 -3.73 -5.04
N ASP A 207 -1.89 -4.93 -5.08
CA ASP A 207 -1.72 -5.79 -3.90
C ASP A 207 -0.34 -5.53 -3.27
N ILE A 208 -0.33 -5.03 -2.04
CA ILE A 208 0.90 -4.80 -1.29
C ILE A 208 1.50 -6.11 -0.79
N TRP A 209 2.83 -6.21 -0.90
CA TRP A 209 3.57 -7.28 -0.26
C TRP A 209 3.76 -6.97 1.24
N THR A 210 3.43 -7.94 2.08
CA THR A 210 3.65 -7.88 3.54
C THR A 210 4.77 -8.82 4.00
N GLY A 211 5.45 -9.46 3.04
CA GLY A 211 6.62 -10.30 3.21
C GLY A 211 7.38 -10.50 1.90
N ASN A 212 8.48 -11.24 1.94
CA ASN A 212 9.23 -11.57 0.72
C ASN A 212 8.33 -12.36 -0.22
N PRO A 213 8.16 -11.93 -1.49
CA PRO A 213 7.21 -12.58 -2.38
C PRO A 213 7.72 -13.97 -2.80
N VAL A 214 6.79 -14.91 -2.91
CA VAL A 214 7.08 -16.27 -3.37
C VAL A 214 6.93 -16.38 -4.89
N ARG A 215 7.59 -17.37 -5.49
CA ARG A 215 7.39 -17.75 -6.90
C ARG A 215 6.34 -18.84 -7.00
N LEU A 216 5.49 -18.75 -8.01
CA LEU A 216 4.44 -19.73 -8.28
C LEU A 216 4.91 -20.78 -9.30
N PRO A 217 4.37 -22.01 -9.29
CA PRO A 217 4.64 -23.01 -10.32
C PRO A 217 4.24 -22.49 -11.71
N VAL A 218 5.06 -22.75 -12.72
CA VAL A 218 4.83 -22.22 -14.08
C VAL A 218 4.06 -23.18 -14.98
N ASP A 219 4.19 -24.48 -14.75
CA ASP A 219 3.65 -25.49 -15.65
C ASP A 219 2.18 -25.78 -15.35
N ILE A 220 1.37 -25.78 -16.41
CA ILE A 220 -0.07 -26.07 -16.34
C ILE A 220 -0.50 -27.07 -17.40
N PHE A 221 -1.58 -27.79 -17.11
CA PHE A 221 -2.33 -28.59 -18.07
C PHE A 221 -3.72 -27.98 -18.24
N LEU A 222 -4.23 -27.99 -19.48
CA LEU A 222 -5.54 -27.45 -19.79
C LEU A 222 -6.55 -28.58 -19.97
N ILE A 223 -7.70 -28.46 -19.34
CA ILE A 223 -8.85 -29.33 -19.55
C ILE A 223 -9.98 -28.46 -20.12
N PRO A 224 -10.11 -28.37 -21.46
CA PRO A 224 -11.08 -27.46 -22.08
C PRO A 224 -12.50 -28.02 -22.05
N PHE A 225 -13.46 -27.15 -21.76
CA PHE A 225 -14.90 -27.38 -21.89
C PHE A 225 -15.54 -26.29 -22.77
N PRO A 226 -16.80 -26.48 -23.22
CA PRO A 226 -17.47 -25.50 -24.08
C PRO A 226 -17.56 -24.09 -23.46
N ASP A 227 -17.80 -24.01 -22.14
CA ASP A 227 -18.08 -22.74 -21.45
C ASP A 227 -16.99 -22.31 -20.45
N PHE A 228 -15.98 -23.16 -20.21
CA PHE A 228 -14.90 -22.89 -19.26
C PHE A 228 -13.62 -23.68 -19.55
N LEU A 229 -12.53 -23.31 -18.87
CA LEU A 229 -11.30 -24.10 -18.78
C LEU A 229 -11.11 -24.56 -17.34
N ASP A 230 -10.85 -25.85 -17.12
CA ASP A 230 -10.32 -26.33 -15.84
C ASP A 230 -8.79 -26.44 -15.95
N ILE A 231 -8.09 -25.92 -14.94
CA ILE A 231 -6.63 -25.92 -14.84
C ILE A 231 -6.23 -26.50 -13.48
N PRO A 232 -5.75 -27.75 -13.42
CA PRO A 232 -5.15 -28.29 -12.21
C PRO A 232 -3.94 -27.45 -11.79
N TYR A 233 -3.91 -27.02 -10.53
CA TYR A 233 -2.84 -26.17 -10.03
C TYR A 233 -2.64 -26.38 -8.53
N ALA A 234 -1.39 -26.60 -8.12
CA ALA A 234 -1.08 -27.02 -6.74
C ALA A 234 -1.21 -25.90 -5.69
N VAL A 235 -1.33 -24.63 -6.10
CA VAL A 235 -1.36 -23.50 -5.18
C VAL A 235 -2.79 -23.03 -4.94
N GLU A 236 -3.37 -23.51 -3.84
CA GLU A 236 -4.70 -23.12 -3.38
C GLU A 236 -4.83 -21.59 -3.21
N GLY A 237 -5.97 -21.05 -3.65
CA GLY A 237 -6.27 -19.61 -3.59
C GLY A 237 -5.49 -18.75 -4.58
N ALA A 238 -4.61 -19.33 -5.42
CA ALA A 238 -4.06 -18.61 -6.56
C ALA A 238 -5.17 -18.28 -7.57
N VAL A 239 -5.03 -17.16 -8.24
CA VAL A 239 -5.95 -16.72 -9.30
C VAL A 239 -5.27 -16.93 -10.64
N ILE A 240 -5.90 -17.69 -11.51
CA ILE A 240 -5.43 -17.88 -12.88
C ILE A 240 -6.28 -17.02 -13.81
N THR A 241 -5.60 -16.20 -14.63
CA THR A 241 -6.23 -15.37 -15.66
C THR A 241 -5.73 -15.80 -17.03
N ALA A 242 -6.65 -16.08 -17.94
CA ALA A 242 -6.37 -16.32 -19.34
C ALA A 242 -6.60 -15.02 -20.12
N LEU A 243 -5.59 -14.60 -20.89
CA LEU A 243 -5.61 -13.45 -21.78
C LEU A 243 -5.37 -13.93 -23.22
N GLN A 244 -5.88 -13.21 -24.20
CA GLN A 244 -5.60 -13.45 -25.61
C GLN A 244 -5.36 -12.13 -26.33
N GLU A 245 -4.39 -12.11 -27.23
CA GLU A 245 -4.23 -10.96 -28.13
C GLU A 245 -5.41 -10.93 -29.11
N GLN A 246 -6.18 -9.84 -29.09
CA GLN A 246 -7.28 -9.63 -30.02
C GLN A 246 -7.25 -8.19 -30.52
N VAL A 247 -7.80 -7.97 -31.72
CA VAL A 247 -8.13 -6.62 -32.18
C VAL A 247 -9.51 -6.29 -31.61
N PRO A 248 -9.64 -5.29 -30.72
CA PRO A 248 -10.94 -4.94 -30.15
C PRO A 248 -11.97 -4.63 -31.25
N ALA A 249 -13.18 -5.16 -31.10
CA ALA A 249 -14.26 -4.92 -32.04
C ALA A 249 -14.48 -3.41 -32.25
N GLY A 250 -14.55 -2.97 -33.51
CA GLY A 250 -14.74 -1.56 -33.87
C GLY A 250 -13.46 -0.72 -33.95
N THR A 251 -12.27 -1.32 -33.77
CA THR A 251 -10.99 -0.60 -33.89
C THR A 251 -10.22 -1.01 -35.15
N VAL A 252 -10.52 -0.37 -36.28
CA VAL A 252 -9.78 -0.60 -37.54
C VAL A 252 -8.43 0.13 -37.47
N GLY A 253 -7.33 -0.61 -37.64
CA GLY A 253 -5.97 -0.05 -37.72
C GLY A 253 -5.23 0.11 -36.39
N LEU A 254 -5.81 -0.32 -35.27
CA LEU A 254 -5.10 -0.39 -33.99
C LEU A 254 -4.36 -1.73 -33.82
N PRO A 255 -3.23 -1.74 -33.09
CA PRO A 255 -2.54 -2.99 -32.77
C PRO A 255 -3.39 -3.90 -31.87
N PRO A 256 -3.19 -5.22 -31.91
CA PRO A 256 -3.82 -6.15 -30.97
C PRO A 256 -3.53 -5.77 -29.51
N THR A 257 -4.50 -6.00 -28.63
CA THR A 257 -4.37 -5.82 -27.19
C THR A 257 -4.70 -7.11 -26.45
N LEU A 258 -4.22 -7.25 -25.21
CA LEU A 258 -4.58 -8.40 -24.37
C LEU A 258 -6.01 -8.23 -23.86
N VAL A 259 -6.90 -9.11 -24.30
CA VAL A 259 -8.29 -9.20 -23.87
C VAL A 259 -8.42 -10.33 -22.84
N PRO A 260 -9.10 -10.09 -21.69
CA PRO A 260 -9.36 -11.15 -20.73
C PRO A 260 -10.36 -12.17 -21.27
N ILE A 261 -9.98 -13.43 -21.32
CA ILE A 261 -10.81 -14.53 -21.84
C ILE A 261 -11.53 -15.26 -20.73
N ALA A 262 -10.82 -15.57 -19.65
CA ALA A 262 -11.36 -16.35 -18.55
C ALA A 262 -10.56 -16.09 -17.28
N ARG A 263 -11.17 -16.28 -16.11
CA ARG A 263 -10.52 -16.10 -14.81
C ARG A 263 -11.13 -17.00 -13.77
N GLY A 264 -10.31 -17.52 -12.86
CA GLY A 264 -10.73 -18.48 -11.85
C GLY A 264 -9.78 -18.51 -10.66
N VAL A 265 -10.31 -18.87 -9.50
CA VAL A 265 -9.53 -19.11 -8.29
C VAL A 265 -9.32 -20.61 -8.16
N VAL A 266 -8.11 -21.02 -7.77
CA VAL A 266 -7.81 -22.42 -7.46
C VAL A 266 -8.55 -22.79 -6.19
N HIS A 267 -9.44 -23.78 -6.30
CA HIS A 267 -10.14 -24.40 -5.19
C HIS A 267 -10.01 -25.92 -5.28
N GLU A 268 -9.62 -26.57 -4.18
CA GLU A 268 -9.38 -28.02 -4.14
C GLU A 268 -8.41 -28.48 -5.26
N GLY A 269 -7.37 -27.69 -5.51
CA GLY A 269 -6.32 -27.99 -6.48
C GLY A 269 -6.68 -27.79 -7.95
N THR A 270 -7.83 -27.20 -8.27
CA THR A 270 -8.23 -26.85 -9.65
C THR A 270 -8.76 -25.44 -9.72
N ALA A 271 -8.32 -24.66 -10.71
CA ALA A 271 -8.99 -23.41 -11.08
C ALA A 271 -9.97 -23.69 -12.21
N ARG A 272 -11.27 -23.43 -11.97
CA ARG A 272 -12.29 -23.35 -13.01
C ARG A 272 -12.39 -21.92 -13.51
N LEU A 273 -12.17 -21.71 -14.81
CA LEU A 273 -12.15 -20.41 -15.47
C LEU A 273 -13.30 -20.32 -16.48
N PRO A 274 -14.48 -19.80 -16.09
CA PRO A 274 -15.56 -19.50 -17.03
C PRO A 274 -15.12 -18.48 -18.07
N TYR A 275 -15.56 -18.66 -19.32
CA TYR A 275 -15.28 -17.67 -20.37
C TYR A 275 -16.09 -16.40 -20.11
N VAL A 276 -15.39 -15.26 -20.03
CA VAL A 276 -15.97 -13.91 -20.01
C VAL A 276 -15.96 -13.27 -21.39
N ASN A 277 -15.05 -13.70 -22.26
CA ASN A 277 -15.02 -13.39 -23.69
C ASN A 277 -14.76 -14.66 -24.47
N ARG A 278 -15.31 -14.76 -25.68
CA ARG A 278 -15.11 -15.91 -26.54
C ARG A 278 -13.66 -15.93 -27.06
N PRO A 279 -12.90 -17.02 -26.88
CA PRO A 279 -11.57 -17.13 -27.47
C PRO A 279 -11.66 -17.22 -29.01
N LEU A 280 -10.71 -16.58 -29.68
CA LEU A 280 -10.52 -16.70 -31.12
C LEU A 280 -9.79 -17.99 -31.46
N GLU A 281 -10.26 -18.68 -32.49
CA GLU A 281 -9.61 -19.88 -33.01
C GLU A 281 -8.25 -19.55 -33.63
N GLY A 282 -7.26 -20.41 -33.42
CA GLY A 282 -5.91 -20.24 -33.98
C GLY A 282 -5.03 -19.17 -33.30
N VAL A 283 -5.56 -18.42 -32.32
CA VAL A 283 -4.78 -17.44 -31.55
C VAL A 283 -4.46 -18.02 -30.16
N PRO A 284 -3.19 -18.04 -29.74
CA PRO A 284 -2.82 -18.67 -28.47
C PRO A 284 -3.33 -17.88 -27.26
N LEU A 285 -3.72 -18.63 -26.21
CA LEU A 285 -4.00 -18.06 -24.90
C LEU A 285 -2.71 -17.92 -24.10
N ARG A 286 -2.62 -16.83 -23.34
CA ARG A 286 -1.58 -16.58 -22.33
C ARG A 286 -2.20 -16.68 -20.96
N PHE A 287 -1.53 -17.36 -20.03
CA PHE A 287 -2.05 -17.61 -18.69
C PHE A 287 -1.15 -16.98 -17.65
N PHE A 288 -1.73 -16.39 -16.62
CA PHE A 288 -0.99 -15.77 -15.52
C PHE A 288 -1.56 -16.24 -14.20
N ALA A 289 -0.70 -16.66 -13.28
CA ALA A 289 -1.06 -16.91 -11.89
C ALA A 289 -0.66 -15.72 -11.02
N THR A 290 -1.58 -15.29 -10.17
CA THR A 290 -1.36 -14.27 -9.13
C THR A 290 -1.86 -14.77 -7.78
N ARG A 291 -1.25 -14.28 -6.71
CA ARG A 291 -1.67 -14.50 -5.32
C ARG A 291 -1.10 -13.38 -4.44
N PRO A 292 -1.76 -12.98 -3.35
CA PRO A 292 -1.13 -12.11 -2.35
C PRO A 292 0.25 -12.63 -1.93
N ASN A 293 1.23 -11.73 -1.81
CA ASN A 293 2.63 -12.05 -1.52
C ASN A 293 3.31 -13.02 -2.52
N ALA A 294 2.88 -13.03 -3.78
CA ALA A 294 3.56 -13.76 -4.84
C ALA A 294 3.92 -12.85 -6.02
N ILE A 295 4.98 -13.22 -6.72
CA ILE A 295 5.33 -12.59 -8.00
C ILE A 295 4.32 -13.08 -9.05
N SER A 296 3.65 -12.15 -9.73
CA SER A 296 2.80 -12.48 -10.89
C SER A 296 3.62 -13.28 -11.91
N THR A 297 3.11 -14.45 -12.30
CA THR A 297 3.88 -15.44 -13.05
C THR A 297 3.12 -15.85 -14.30
N GLU A 298 3.74 -15.69 -15.47
CA GLU A 298 3.23 -16.26 -16.72
C GLU A 298 3.39 -17.78 -16.70
N LEU A 299 2.34 -18.50 -17.10
CA LEU A 299 2.24 -19.94 -17.04
C LEU A 299 2.49 -20.56 -18.42
N ARG A 300 3.14 -21.72 -18.42
CA ARG A 300 3.48 -22.50 -19.59
C ARG A 300 2.55 -23.70 -19.70
N VAL A 301 1.83 -23.78 -20.81
CA VAL A 301 1.01 -24.95 -21.14
C VAL A 301 1.94 -26.10 -21.53
N MET A 302 1.83 -27.21 -20.82
CA MET A 302 2.54 -28.44 -21.14
C MET A 302 1.74 -29.24 -22.15
N ASN A 303 2.37 -29.64 -23.25
CA ASN A 303 1.80 -30.63 -24.14
C ASN A 303 1.95 -32.01 -23.49
N PRO A 304 0.89 -32.85 -23.51
CA PRO A 304 0.98 -34.23 -23.04
C PRO A 304 1.98 -35.06 -23.85
#